data_AF-A0A6N3I2S5-F1
#
_entry.id   AF-A0A6N3I2S5-F1
#
_cell.length_a   1.000
_cell.length_b   1.000
_cell.length_c   1.000
_cell.angle_alpha   90.00
_cell.angle_beta   90.00
_cell.angle_gamma   90.00
#
_symmetry.space_group_name_H-M   'P 1'
#
loop_
_entity.id
_entity.type
_entity.pdbx_description
1 polymer ?
#
loop_
_entity_poly.entity_id
_entity_poly.type
_entity_poly.pdbx_seq_one_letter_code
_entity_poly.pdbx_strand_id
1 'polypeptide(L)'
;MNNKAIIILLAVSLCVSGCSQTIVTGIPGSTDALPEEMTQRRESVHETIETEMTAEETIGQRNGDTGDGVTKVVIATGWPEEKNDLTQVKAFLDMEDIRYMGTFNQSRERIDITLEDGSIMLFLSGRDSQCEENDYRLILAGNKFDKAGFCEVLENGFDVSGDMEYGLNTSTQLIDELSLYDYSQTELSIYRNLIYARHGRMFEDPFLNAVFSSNTWYLPRYDAVTFAEKEDQLMSDIEKENIKLIVQNEINRGYRKKPGQEYELPVAIVSGSWHDLDGDGIKEKIQFQSGDTSESDIHYCGYRIQVDSSIVSGEDDVYSWLYIANLAGKQTQLLVGHRVDGDDGWITAYSYVNGKIKQAWGIPGFPGDMQITAEGVYTYEYTIHLQCWMTKRLYQMKDGKMEETEREFYEHGNEVKALIEIPTYDKKEGSLNGPVIQTEDIVVIVGGDNRKWICLKKKVSGEIGWIKVEGSIYIQPDGTEMQNMDVFEGLNIFG
;
A
#
# COMPACT_ATOMS: atom_id res chain seq x y z
N MET A 1 -21.56 5.84 -59.04
CA MET A 1 -22.83 5.21 -59.46
C MET A 1 -22.84 3.80 -58.89
N ASN A 2 -23.86 3.43 -58.12
CA ASN A 2 -24.07 2.04 -57.72
C ASN A 2 -24.50 1.20 -58.94
N ASN A 3 -24.08 -0.07 -59.00
CA ASN A 3 -25.04 -1.19 -58.99
C ASN A 3 -24.36 -2.57 -59.07
N LYS A 4 -24.71 -3.44 -58.09
CA LYS A 4 -25.15 -4.85 -58.26
C LYS A 4 -24.14 -5.88 -58.84
N ALA A 5 -24.11 -7.14 -58.39
CA ALA A 5 -24.79 -7.81 -57.28
C ALA A 5 -24.06 -9.12 -56.89
N ILE A 6 -24.49 -9.73 -55.78
CA ILE A 6 -23.94 -10.91 -55.09
C ILE A 6 -24.56 -12.23 -55.62
N ILE A 7 -23.87 -13.38 -55.42
CA ILE A 7 -24.31 -14.78 -55.11
C ILE A 7 -23.20 -15.73 -55.66
N ILE A 8 -22.30 -16.35 -54.87
CA ILE A 8 -22.36 -17.33 -53.76
C ILE A 8 -22.57 -18.81 -54.21
N LEU A 9 -21.75 -19.70 -53.61
CA LEU A 9 -21.76 -21.19 -53.48
C LEU A 9 -20.60 -21.94 -54.20
N LEU A 10 -20.01 -23.05 -53.69
CA LEU A 10 -19.76 -23.59 -52.32
C LEU A 10 -18.88 -24.87 -52.40
N ALA A 11 -17.75 -24.98 -51.68
CA ALA A 11 -16.99 -26.23 -51.33
C ALA A 11 -15.79 -25.84 -50.42
N VAL A 12 -15.40 -26.42 -49.27
CA VAL A 12 -15.47 -27.76 -48.62
C VAL A 12 -14.60 -28.84 -49.31
N SER A 13 -13.66 -29.58 -48.68
CA SER A 13 -12.88 -29.45 -47.41
C SER A 13 -11.79 -30.57 -47.35
N LEU A 14 -10.84 -30.48 -46.40
CA LEU A 14 -10.10 -31.57 -45.71
C LEU A 14 -8.83 -32.27 -46.30
N CYS A 15 -8.08 -32.88 -45.34
CA CYS A 15 -6.84 -33.69 -45.38
C CYS A 15 -5.50 -32.92 -45.40
N VAL A 16 -4.55 -32.93 -44.43
CA VAL A 16 -4.12 -33.75 -43.25
C VAL A 16 -2.88 -34.65 -43.48
N SER A 17 -1.81 -34.39 -42.68
CA SER A 17 -0.60 -35.24 -42.39
C SER A 17 0.39 -35.57 -43.54
N GLY A 18 1.69 -35.84 -43.31
CA GLY A 18 2.55 -35.72 -42.10
C GLY A 18 3.95 -36.41 -42.23
N CYS A 19 4.95 -35.89 -41.49
CA CYS A 19 6.24 -36.49 -41.04
C CYS A 19 7.29 -37.15 -41.99
N SER A 20 8.55 -36.66 -41.90
CA SER A 20 9.84 -37.36 -41.64
C SER A 20 11.05 -36.56 -42.21
N GLN A 21 12.33 -36.65 -41.81
CA GLN A 21 13.13 -36.85 -40.57
C GLN A 21 14.63 -36.87 -41.02
N THR A 22 15.62 -36.66 -40.13
CA THR A 22 17.07 -37.08 -40.27
C THR A 22 18.03 -36.17 -41.12
N ILE A 23 19.35 -35.96 -40.84
CA ILE A 23 20.16 -35.68 -39.61
C ILE A 23 21.64 -35.33 -39.99
N VAL A 24 22.26 -34.32 -39.33
CA VAL A 24 23.68 -34.14 -38.89
C VAL A 24 24.91 -34.16 -39.86
N THR A 25 25.75 -33.10 -39.86
CA THR A 25 27.21 -33.02 -39.47
C THR A 25 27.95 -31.75 -39.96
N GLY A 26 28.87 -31.17 -39.14
CA GLY A 26 30.19 -30.64 -39.62
C GLY A 26 30.44 -29.11 -39.68
N ILE A 27 31.56 -28.63 -39.09
CA ILE A 27 32.00 -27.24 -38.76
C ILE A 27 33.56 -27.19 -38.88
N PRO A 28 34.33 -26.07 -39.10
CA PRO A 28 34.08 -24.59 -39.02
C PRO A 28 34.56 -23.78 -40.28
N GLY A 29 34.69 -22.42 -40.20
CA GLY A 29 35.46 -21.66 -41.22
C GLY A 29 35.47 -20.10 -41.32
N SER A 30 35.47 -19.31 -40.24
CA SER A 30 35.95 -17.89 -40.15
C SER A 30 35.34 -16.70 -40.94
N THR A 31 35.53 -15.50 -40.34
CA THR A 31 35.44 -14.09 -40.83
C THR A 31 34.08 -13.39 -41.02
N ASP A 32 33.93 -12.33 -40.20
CA ASP A 32 33.33 -11.01 -40.45
C ASP A 32 31.88 -10.87 -40.97
N ALA A 33 30.94 -10.66 -40.04
CA ALA A 33 30.04 -9.48 -40.01
C ALA A 33 29.17 -9.48 -38.74
N LEU A 34 28.97 -8.31 -38.13
CA LEU A 34 27.90 -8.07 -37.14
C LEU A 34 26.55 -7.96 -37.88
N PRO A 35 25.51 -8.75 -37.52
CA PRO A 35 24.17 -8.56 -38.06
C PRO A 35 23.25 -7.80 -37.09
N GLU A 36 22.32 -7.08 -37.70
CA GLU A 36 21.25 -6.28 -37.10
C GLU A 36 20.32 -7.10 -36.19
N GLU A 37 20.18 -6.71 -34.92
CA GLU A 37 18.97 -7.02 -34.14
C GLU A 37 18.70 -5.94 -33.06
N MET A 38 18.57 -4.68 -33.50
CA MET A 38 18.35 -3.52 -32.63
C MET A 38 16.99 -2.82 -32.86
N THR A 39 16.03 -3.52 -33.46
CA THR A 39 14.72 -2.95 -33.85
C THR A 39 13.55 -3.92 -33.60
N GLN A 40 13.51 -4.56 -32.42
CA GLN A 40 12.31 -5.27 -31.95
C GLN A 40 12.20 -5.31 -30.40
N ARG A 41 12.17 -4.12 -29.78
CA ARG A 41 11.66 -3.90 -28.40
C ARG A 41 10.91 -2.57 -28.31
N ARG A 42 9.73 -2.53 -28.92
CA ARG A 42 8.69 -1.49 -28.76
C ARG A 42 7.32 -2.14 -28.81
N GLU A 43 7.01 -2.96 -27.82
CA GLU A 43 5.67 -3.43 -27.46
C GLU A 43 5.75 -4.04 -26.04
N SER A 44 4.62 -4.07 -25.32
CA SER A 44 4.46 -4.50 -23.91
C SER A 44 5.14 -3.68 -22.80
N VAL A 45 4.99 -2.35 -22.82
CA VAL A 45 4.86 -1.54 -21.58
C VAL A 45 3.47 -0.91 -21.59
N HIS A 46 2.46 -1.78 -21.51
CA HIS A 46 1.03 -1.44 -21.58
C HIS A 46 0.22 -2.51 -20.82
N GLU A 47 0.60 -2.79 -19.57
CA GLU A 47 -0.20 -3.63 -18.69
C GLU A 47 0.07 -3.29 -17.21
N THR A 48 -0.65 -2.29 -16.70
CA THR A 48 -1.12 -2.29 -15.31
C THR A 48 -2.47 -1.57 -15.30
N ILE A 49 -3.43 -2.17 -16.01
CA ILE A 49 -4.84 -1.84 -15.85
C ILE A 49 -5.18 -2.27 -14.42
N GLU A 50 -5.54 -1.29 -13.57
CA GLU A 50 -5.92 -1.53 -12.18
C GLU A 50 -7.10 -2.50 -12.14
N THR A 51 -6.81 -3.77 -11.86
CA THR A 51 -7.79 -4.85 -11.79
C THR A 51 -7.53 -5.61 -10.50
N GLU A 52 -7.99 -5.06 -9.37
CA GLU A 52 -8.36 -5.85 -8.19
C GLU A 52 -9.19 -5.03 -7.19
N MET A 53 -10.47 -4.89 -7.51
CA MET A 53 -11.52 -5.17 -6.53
C MET A 53 -12.53 -6.11 -7.20
N THR A 54 -12.43 -7.40 -6.90
CA THR A 54 -13.40 -8.41 -7.30
C THR A 54 -14.68 -8.28 -6.47
N ALA A 55 -15.52 -7.33 -6.86
CA ALA A 55 -16.91 -7.20 -6.42
C ALA A 55 -17.86 -7.29 -7.62
N GLU A 56 -17.73 -8.36 -8.42
CA GLU A 56 -18.73 -8.72 -9.43
C GLU A 56 -20.01 -9.27 -8.78
N GLU A 57 -20.83 -8.40 -8.21
CA GLU A 57 -22.29 -8.57 -8.21
C GLU A 57 -23.01 -7.25 -8.54
N THR A 58 -23.16 -7.01 -9.85
CA THR A 58 -24.20 -6.17 -10.47
C THR A 58 -24.36 -4.71 -10.00
N ILE A 59 -23.49 -3.80 -10.49
CA ILE A 59 -23.82 -2.36 -10.58
C ILE A 59 -23.99 -1.95 -12.04
N GLY A 60 -25.15 -2.29 -12.60
CA GLY A 60 -25.64 -1.65 -13.82
C GLY A 60 -26.23 -0.27 -13.51
N GLN A 61 -25.67 0.78 -14.12
CA GLN A 61 -26.22 2.15 -14.27
C GLN A 61 -27.34 2.55 -13.27
N ARG A 62 -26.98 2.91 -12.03
CA ARG A 62 -27.91 3.62 -11.13
C ARG A 62 -27.80 5.13 -11.30
N ASN A 63 -28.73 5.69 -12.08
CA ASN A 63 -29.01 7.12 -12.02
C ASN A 63 -29.67 7.46 -10.68
N GLY A 64 -28.96 8.21 -9.84
CA GLY A 64 -29.54 9.16 -8.88
C GLY A 64 -30.66 8.68 -7.95
N ASP A 65 -30.36 7.76 -7.04
CA ASP A 65 -31.17 7.54 -5.84
C ASP A 65 -30.23 7.53 -4.62
N THR A 66 -30.45 8.44 -3.67
CA THR A 66 -29.69 8.45 -2.41
C THR A 66 -30.24 7.36 -1.51
N GLY A 67 -29.37 6.48 -1.00
CA GLY A 67 -29.76 5.44 -0.05
C GLY A 67 -30.54 6.01 1.14
N ASP A 68 -31.49 5.24 1.67
CA ASP A 68 -32.32 5.64 2.81
C ASP A 68 -31.44 5.96 4.03
N GLY A 69 -30.35 5.22 4.22
CA GLY A 69 -29.38 5.45 5.31
C GLY A 69 -28.70 6.81 5.22
N VAL A 70 -28.04 7.12 4.09
CA VAL A 70 -27.41 8.45 3.87
C VAL A 70 -28.45 9.57 3.91
N THR A 71 -29.65 9.36 3.38
CA THR A 71 -30.73 10.36 3.40
C THR A 71 -31.14 10.70 4.83
N LYS A 72 -31.28 9.68 5.69
CA LYS A 72 -31.55 9.84 7.13
C LYS A 72 -30.44 10.60 7.84
N VAL A 73 -29.17 10.22 7.64
CA VAL A 73 -28.01 10.93 8.23
C VAL A 73 -28.08 12.42 7.89
N VAL A 74 -28.12 12.74 6.59
CA VAL A 74 -28.08 14.12 6.11
C VAL A 74 -29.24 14.98 6.65
N ILE A 75 -30.44 14.41 6.77
CA ILE A 75 -31.60 15.12 7.33
C ILE A 75 -31.48 15.29 8.85
N ALA A 76 -31.03 14.25 9.57
CA ALA A 76 -30.97 14.25 11.03
C ALA A 76 -29.84 15.11 11.59
N THR A 77 -28.70 15.18 10.89
CA THR A 77 -27.53 15.91 11.36
C THR A 77 -27.48 17.37 10.89
N GLY A 78 -28.28 17.74 9.88
CA GLY A 78 -28.30 19.09 9.30
C GLY A 78 -27.14 19.37 8.32
N TRP A 79 -26.51 18.33 7.78
CA TRP A 79 -25.37 18.44 6.87
C TRP A 79 -25.81 18.88 5.45
N PRO A 80 -25.02 19.69 4.72
CA PRO A 80 -23.69 20.22 5.05
C PRO A 80 -23.70 21.57 5.80
N GLU A 81 -24.86 22.12 6.13
CA GLU A 81 -24.93 23.39 6.86
C GLU A 81 -24.34 23.29 8.29
N GLU A 82 -24.54 22.15 8.96
CA GLU A 82 -23.89 21.81 10.23
C GLU A 82 -22.60 21.03 10.01
N LYS A 83 -21.55 21.38 10.78
CA LYS A 83 -20.26 20.66 10.75
C LYS A 83 -20.36 19.37 11.57
N ASN A 84 -20.64 18.26 10.90
CA ASN A 84 -20.73 16.96 11.55
C ASN A 84 -19.41 16.18 11.52
N ASP A 85 -19.02 15.69 12.69
CA ASP A 85 -17.90 14.79 12.89
C ASP A 85 -18.33 13.31 12.89
N LEU A 86 -17.36 12.40 12.81
CA LEU A 86 -17.59 10.95 12.83
C LEU A 86 -18.31 10.48 14.10
N THR A 87 -18.02 11.08 15.26
CA THR A 87 -18.64 10.69 16.55
C THR A 87 -20.14 10.94 16.50
N GLN A 88 -20.55 12.11 16.01
CA GLN A 88 -21.97 12.48 15.83
C GLN A 88 -22.68 11.55 14.85
N VAL A 89 -22.07 11.28 13.68
CA VAL A 89 -22.68 10.41 12.66
C VAL A 89 -22.79 8.97 13.17
N LYS A 90 -21.75 8.42 13.80
CA LYS A 90 -21.80 7.08 14.42
C LYS A 90 -22.88 6.96 15.48
N ALA A 91 -23.02 7.97 16.36
CA ALA A 91 -24.05 7.97 17.39
C ALA A 91 -25.47 7.94 16.79
N PHE A 92 -25.68 8.62 15.66
CA PHE A 92 -26.93 8.55 14.91
C PHE A 92 -27.16 7.17 14.26
N LEU A 93 -26.15 6.63 13.57
CA LEU A 93 -26.23 5.29 12.94
C LEU A 93 -26.56 4.21 13.98
N ASP A 94 -25.91 4.26 15.15
CA ASP A 94 -26.15 3.34 16.26
C ASP A 94 -27.54 3.51 16.89
N MET A 95 -28.08 4.73 16.93
CA MET A 95 -29.44 5.01 17.44
C MET A 95 -30.54 4.46 16.51
N GLU A 96 -30.31 4.52 15.20
CA GLU A 96 -31.25 4.05 14.17
C GLU A 96 -31.04 2.58 13.73
N ASP A 97 -30.10 1.86 14.36
CA ASP A 97 -29.66 0.49 14.02
C ASP A 97 -29.18 0.34 12.55
N ILE A 98 -28.61 1.41 11.98
CA ILE A 98 -28.10 1.43 10.61
C ILE A 98 -26.68 0.86 10.60
N ARG A 99 -26.51 -0.31 9.98
CA ARG A 99 -25.22 -1.00 9.91
C ARG A 99 -24.28 -0.36 8.90
N TYR A 100 -22.99 -0.34 9.25
CA TYR A 100 -21.95 0.26 8.43
C TYR A 100 -20.61 -0.49 8.54
N MET A 101 -19.79 -0.34 7.51
CA MET A 101 -18.38 -0.74 7.47
C MET A 101 -17.54 0.52 7.30
N GLY A 102 -16.72 0.88 8.29
CA GLY A 102 -15.81 2.02 8.21
C GLY A 102 -14.35 1.58 8.15
N THR A 103 -13.59 2.10 7.19
CA THR A 103 -12.18 1.79 6.96
C THR A 103 -11.33 3.05 6.86
N PHE A 104 -10.16 3.06 7.48
CA PHE A 104 -9.16 4.11 7.29
C PHE A 104 -8.26 3.81 6.09
N ASN A 105 -7.84 4.85 5.37
CA ASN A 105 -6.72 4.77 4.45
C ASN A 105 -5.37 4.68 5.19
N GLN A 106 -4.24 4.52 4.49
CA GLN A 106 -2.96 4.21 5.13
C GLN A 106 -2.34 5.39 5.91
N SER A 107 -2.49 6.62 5.46
CA SER A 107 -2.08 7.81 6.23
C SER A 107 -3.08 8.25 7.30
N ARG A 108 -4.18 7.49 7.49
CA ARG A 108 -5.21 7.65 8.52
C ARG A 108 -6.03 8.94 8.46
N GLU A 109 -5.79 9.87 7.55
CA GLU A 109 -6.56 11.12 7.42
C GLU A 109 -7.94 10.93 6.77
N ARG A 110 -8.15 9.84 6.03
CA ARG A 110 -9.42 9.53 5.35
C ARG A 110 -10.08 8.29 5.93
N ILE A 111 -11.39 8.41 6.15
CA ILE A 111 -12.27 7.29 6.48
C ILE A 111 -13.32 7.16 5.38
N ASP A 112 -13.44 5.97 4.82
CA ASP A 112 -14.55 5.57 3.96
C ASP A 112 -15.54 4.72 4.77
N ILE A 113 -16.82 5.08 4.73
CA ILE A 113 -17.92 4.33 5.33
C ILE A 113 -18.86 3.84 4.24
N THR A 114 -19.16 2.54 4.23
CA THR A 114 -20.24 1.95 3.41
C THR A 114 -21.37 1.50 4.33
N LEU A 115 -22.60 1.98 4.09
CA LEU A 115 -23.81 1.54 4.78
C LEU A 115 -24.35 0.23 4.19
N GLU A 116 -25.22 -0.46 4.92
CA GLU A 116 -25.84 -1.72 4.47
C GLU A 116 -26.65 -1.62 3.17
N ASP A 117 -27.17 -0.45 2.82
CA ASP A 117 -27.87 -0.19 1.55
C ASP A 117 -26.92 0.08 0.36
N GLY A 118 -25.61 0.01 0.61
CA GLY A 118 -24.54 0.28 -0.36
C GLY A 118 -24.24 1.77 -0.57
N SER A 119 -24.91 2.68 0.15
CA SER A 119 -24.56 4.10 0.10
C SER A 119 -23.29 4.40 0.90
N ILE A 120 -22.50 5.36 0.41
CA ILE A 120 -21.18 5.69 0.95
C ILE A 120 -21.18 7.04 1.67
N MET A 121 -20.31 7.17 2.66
CA MET A 121 -19.90 8.43 3.26
C MET A 121 -18.37 8.47 3.34
N LEU A 122 -17.78 9.67 3.24
CA LEU A 122 -16.35 9.88 3.35
C LEU A 122 -16.08 11.00 4.33
N PHE A 123 -15.14 10.75 5.25
CA PHE A 123 -14.68 11.73 6.22
C PHE A 123 -13.19 12.03 6.01
N LEU A 124 -12.80 13.28 6.26
CA LEU A 124 -11.41 13.72 6.26
C LEU A 124 -11.08 14.42 7.58
N SER A 125 -9.88 14.19 8.12
CA SER A 125 -9.25 15.02 9.14
C SER A 125 -8.15 15.90 8.55
N GLY A 126 -7.83 17.02 9.23
CA GLY A 126 -6.76 17.94 8.80
C GLY A 126 -5.37 17.43 9.17
N ARG A 127 -4.31 17.99 8.57
CA ARG A 127 -2.92 17.49 8.75
C ARG A 127 -2.42 17.53 10.20
N ASP A 128 -2.88 18.50 10.99
CA ASP A 128 -2.50 18.68 12.40
C ASP A 128 -3.35 17.83 13.38
N SER A 129 -4.27 17.02 12.85
CA SER A 129 -5.16 16.12 13.61
C SER A 129 -4.38 15.08 14.40
N GLN A 130 -4.89 14.73 15.59
CA GLN A 130 -4.39 13.57 16.36
C GLN A 130 -5.07 12.26 15.93
N CYS A 131 -5.84 12.28 14.85
CA CYS A 131 -6.66 11.18 14.35
C CYS A 131 -7.70 10.68 15.38
N GLU A 132 -8.21 11.58 16.23
CA GLU A 132 -9.34 11.31 17.12
C GLU A 132 -10.68 11.36 16.33
N GLU A 133 -11.71 10.62 16.76
CA GLU A 133 -12.95 10.48 15.98
C GLU A 133 -13.67 11.82 15.72
N ASN A 134 -13.56 12.78 16.63
CA ASN A 134 -14.08 14.15 16.51
C ASN A 134 -13.30 15.04 15.52
N ASP A 135 -12.09 14.67 15.10
CA ASP A 135 -11.33 15.44 14.09
C ASP A 135 -11.82 15.16 12.65
N TYR A 136 -12.46 14.00 12.42
CA TYR A 136 -12.91 13.57 11.10
C TYR A 136 -14.26 14.19 10.73
N ARG A 137 -14.28 15.04 9.70
CA ARG A 137 -15.49 15.72 9.24
C ARG A 137 -16.12 15.04 8.05
N LEU A 138 -17.46 14.99 7.99
CA LEU A 138 -18.19 14.44 6.85
C LEU A 138 -18.04 15.32 5.60
N ILE A 139 -17.41 14.79 4.54
CA ILE A 139 -17.09 15.50 3.30
C ILE A 139 -17.97 15.03 2.12
N LEU A 140 -18.25 13.74 2.03
CA LEU A 140 -19.10 13.14 0.99
C LEU A 140 -20.21 12.33 1.65
N ALA A 141 -21.44 12.46 1.16
CA ALA A 141 -22.56 11.62 1.56
C ALA A 141 -23.40 11.23 0.34
N GLY A 142 -23.26 9.98 -0.11
CA GLY A 142 -23.79 9.51 -1.38
C GLY A 142 -23.22 10.29 -2.56
N ASN A 143 -24.06 11.11 -3.22
CA ASN A 143 -23.67 11.99 -4.33
C ASN A 143 -23.54 13.47 -3.92
N LYS A 144 -23.77 13.80 -2.64
CA LYS A 144 -23.61 15.16 -2.12
C LYS A 144 -22.18 15.35 -1.61
N PHE A 145 -21.64 16.54 -1.77
CA PHE A 145 -20.26 16.90 -1.45
C PHE A 145 -20.21 18.26 -0.75
N ASP A 146 -19.60 18.33 0.43
CA ASP A 146 -19.31 19.59 1.11
C ASP A 146 -17.98 20.16 0.59
N LYS A 147 -18.08 20.99 -0.46
CA LYS A 147 -16.92 21.71 -0.99
C LYS A 147 -16.28 22.63 0.05
N ALA A 148 -17.05 23.26 0.94
CA ALA A 148 -16.52 24.24 1.89
C ALA A 148 -15.72 23.57 3.00
N GLY A 149 -16.27 22.51 3.62
CA GLY A 149 -15.56 21.69 4.60
C GLY A 149 -14.36 20.97 4.01
N PHE A 150 -14.45 20.46 2.78
CA PHE A 150 -13.33 19.85 2.06
C PHE A 150 -12.12 20.80 1.95
N CYS A 151 -12.37 22.04 1.51
CA CYS A 151 -11.36 23.08 1.43
C CYS A 151 -10.76 23.43 2.80
N GLU A 152 -11.60 23.58 3.84
CA GLU A 152 -11.14 23.94 5.18
C GLU A 152 -10.21 22.86 5.76
N VAL A 153 -10.50 21.58 5.49
CA VAL A 153 -9.70 20.43 5.93
C VAL A 153 -8.39 20.31 5.16
N LEU A 154 -8.38 20.51 3.83
CA LEU A 154 -7.16 20.38 3.02
C LEU A 154 -6.20 21.57 3.13
N GLU A 155 -6.72 22.80 3.27
CA GLU A 155 -5.91 24.02 3.23
C GLU A 155 -5.75 24.70 4.60
N ASN A 156 -6.02 23.99 5.71
CA ASN A 156 -5.93 24.52 7.08
C ASN A 156 -6.64 25.89 7.27
N GLY A 157 -7.77 26.09 6.57
CA GLY A 157 -8.64 27.25 6.73
C GLY A 157 -8.27 28.54 5.98
N PHE A 158 -7.48 28.49 4.90
CA PHE A 158 -7.36 29.64 3.98
C PHE A 158 -8.63 29.86 3.13
N ASP A 159 -8.85 31.12 2.69
CA ASP A 159 -10.10 31.59 2.05
C ASP A 159 -10.24 31.09 0.59
N VAL A 160 -10.90 29.95 0.44
CA VAL A 160 -11.20 29.26 -0.83
C VAL A 160 -12.41 29.82 -1.60
N SER A 161 -12.56 31.14 -1.64
CA SER A 161 -13.61 31.81 -2.44
C SER A 161 -13.35 31.84 -3.96
N GLY A 162 -12.26 31.23 -4.43
CA GLY A 162 -11.84 31.19 -5.84
C GLY A 162 -11.96 29.81 -6.54
N ASP A 163 -11.76 29.79 -7.85
CA ASP A 163 -11.53 28.56 -8.60
C ASP A 163 -10.23 27.90 -8.10
N MET A 164 -10.35 26.68 -7.58
CA MET A 164 -9.31 25.99 -6.82
C MET A 164 -8.08 25.66 -7.68
N GLU A 165 -6.98 26.37 -7.46
CA GLU A 165 -5.63 25.95 -7.83
C GLU A 165 -4.97 25.33 -6.59
N TYR A 166 -5.18 24.02 -6.41
CA TYR A 166 -4.57 23.24 -5.32
C TYR A 166 -3.07 23.55 -5.20
N GLY A 167 -2.56 23.75 -3.98
CA GLY A 167 -1.28 24.41 -3.69
C GLY A 167 0.02 23.82 -4.27
N LEU A 168 -0.03 22.73 -5.05
CA LEU A 168 1.10 22.14 -5.77
C LEU A 168 0.88 22.29 -7.29
N ASN A 169 1.75 23.06 -7.97
CA ASN A 169 1.59 23.31 -9.41
C ASN A 169 2.10 22.13 -10.26
N THR A 170 1.29 21.08 -10.33
CA THR A 170 1.65 19.79 -10.94
C THR A 170 1.75 19.77 -12.47
N SER A 171 1.33 20.84 -13.19
CA SER A 171 1.35 20.87 -14.67
C SER A 171 2.41 21.78 -15.29
N THR A 172 2.96 22.76 -14.56
CA THR A 172 3.88 23.76 -15.16
C THR A 172 5.24 23.86 -14.48
N GLN A 173 5.42 23.20 -13.33
CA GLN A 173 6.67 23.18 -12.57
C GLN A 173 7.02 21.74 -12.22
N LEU A 174 8.31 21.41 -12.21
CA LEU A 174 8.77 20.13 -11.67
C LEU A 174 8.69 20.16 -10.15
N ILE A 175 8.14 19.10 -9.58
CA ILE A 175 8.01 18.88 -8.14
C ILE A 175 9.34 18.30 -7.61
N ASP A 176 9.70 18.65 -6.38
CA ASP A 176 10.83 18.05 -5.65
C ASP A 176 10.32 17.01 -4.64
N GLU A 177 11.07 15.92 -4.42
CA GLU A 177 10.63 14.82 -3.54
C GLU A 177 10.40 15.30 -2.10
N LEU A 178 11.26 16.20 -1.61
CA LEU A 178 11.13 16.80 -0.27
C LEU A 178 9.85 17.62 -0.12
N SER A 179 9.31 18.18 -1.20
CA SER A 179 8.05 18.91 -1.16
C SER A 179 6.82 18.00 -0.96
N LEU A 180 6.96 16.69 -1.19
CA LEU A 180 5.89 15.71 -1.01
C LEU A 180 5.75 15.18 0.42
N TYR A 181 6.68 15.53 1.33
CA TYR A 181 6.80 14.95 2.67
C TYR A 181 5.53 15.10 3.51
N ASP A 182 5.01 16.33 3.64
CA ASP A 182 3.85 16.65 4.50
C ASP A 182 2.48 16.35 3.88
N TYR A 183 2.43 15.77 2.67
CA TYR A 183 1.15 15.43 2.02
C TYR A 183 0.68 14.03 2.39
N SER A 184 -0.62 13.88 2.61
CA SER A 184 -1.31 12.62 2.87
C SER A 184 -1.57 11.78 1.60
N GLN A 185 -1.99 10.52 1.76
CA GLN A 185 -2.39 9.64 0.65
C GLN A 185 -3.53 10.26 -0.18
N THR A 186 -4.55 10.85 0.46
CA THR A 186 -5.67 11.46 -0.25
C THR A 186 -5.21 12.67 -1.05
N GLU A 187 -4.36 13.52 -0.47
CA GLU A 187 -3.79 14.68 -1.17
C GLU A 187 -2.92 14.27 -2.36
N LEU A 188 -1.96 13.36 -2.18
CA LEU A 188 -1.12 12.86 -3.28
C LEU A 188 -1.97 12.28 -4.42
N SER A 189 -3.04 11.56 -4.07
CA SER A 189 -4.00 11.05 -5.06
C SER A 189 -4.73 12.18 -5.78
N ILE A 190 -5.19 13.22 -5.09
CA ILE A 190 -5.79 14.41 -5.71
C ILE A 190 -4.80 15.13 -6.63
N TYR A 191 -3.56 15.38 -6.19
CA TYR A 191 -2.55 16.10 -6.96
C TYR A 191 -2.11 15.37 -8.24
N ARG A 192 -1.98 14.04 -8.18
CA ARG A 192 -1.81 13.20 -9.37
C ARG A 192 -3.03 13.33 -10.28
N ASN A 193 -4.24 13.11 -9.75
CA ASN A 193 -5.46 13.08 -10.56
C ASN A 193 -5.86 14.46 -11.11
N LEU A 194 -5.39 15.56 -10.51
CA LEU A 194 -5.55 16.93 -11.02
C LEU A 194 -4.97 17.10 -12.42
N ILE A 195 -3.82 16.48 -12.70
CA ILE A 195 -3.19 16.48 -14.02
C ILE A 195 -4.13 15.83 -15.04
N TYR A 196 -4.63 14.63 -14.73
CA TYR A 196 -5.60 13.91 -15.56
C TYR A 196 -6.92 14.70 -15.74
N ALA A 197 -7.39 15.37 -14.69
CA ALA A 197 -8.61 16.17 -14.70
C ALA A 197 -8.49 17.40 -15.61
N ARG A 198 -7.34 18.09 -15.62
CA ARG A 198 -7.04 19.20 -16.54
C ARG A 198 -7.13 18.82 -18.01
N HIS A 199 -6.82 17.57 -18.34
CA HIS A 199 -6.94 17.00 -19.69
C HIS A 199 -8.31 16.35 -19.97
N GLY A 200 -9.25 16.37 -19.01
CA GLY A 200 -10.63 15.93 -19.16
C GLY A 200 -10.87 14.43 -18.97
N ARG A 201 -10.00 13.72 -18.23
CA ARG A 201 -10.28 12.34 -17.77
C ARG A 201 -11.50 12.33 -16.84
N MET A 202 -12.42 11.40 -17.04
CA MET A 202 -13.53 11.08 -16.13
C MET A 202 -13.07 10.15 -15.01
N PHE A 203 -13.69 10.27 -13.84
CA PHE A 203 -13.37 9.46 -12.66
C PHE A 203 -14.57 8.60 -12.25
N GLU A 204 -14.33 7.31 -12.02
CA GLU A 204 -15.33 6.39 -11.49
C GLU A 204 -15.36 6.40 -9.95
N ASP A 205 -14.22 6.72 -9.32
CA ASP A 205 -14.16 6.98 -7.88
C ASP A 205 -15.08 8.17 -7.51
N PRO A 206 -16.09 7.96 -6.65
CA PRO A 206 -17.09 8.99 -6.36
C PRO A 206 -16.51 10.25 -5.75
N PHE A 207 -15.45 10.13 -4.95
CA PHE A 207 -14.80 11.26 -4.27
C PHE A 207 -14.01 12.13 -5.26
N LEU A 208 -13.12 11.56 -6.06
CA LEU A 208 -12.39 12.29 -7.11
C LEU A 208 -13.37 12.92 -8.10
N ASN A 209 -14.42 12.19 -8.50
CA ASN A 209 -15.45 12.74 -9.37
C ASN A 209 -16.17 13.95 -8.74
N ALA A 210 -16.54 13.88 -7.46
CA ALA A 210 -17.16 15.00 -6.75
C ALA A 210 -16.21 16.20 -6.60
N VAL A 211 -14.97 15.95 -6.20
CA VAL A 211 -13.90 16.95 -6.04
C VAL A 211 -13.68 17.72 -7.34
N PHE A 212 -13.46 17.05 -8.48
CA PHE A 212 -13.24 17.73 -9.75
C PHE A 212 -14.51 18.32 -10.36
N SER A 213 -15.67 17.64 -10.28
CA SER A 213 -16.95 18.18 -10.76
C SER A 213 -17.43 19.41 -10.00
N SER A 214 -16.90 19.66 -8.79
CA SER A 214 -17.14 20.90 -8.04
C SER A 214 -16.41 22.14 -8.59
N ASN A 215 -15.55 21.98 -9.61
CA ASN A 215 -14.69 23.03 -10.15
C ASN A 215 -15.08 23.42 -11.59
N THR A 216 -15.19 24.73 -11.85
CA THR A 216 -15.73 25.26 -13.12
C THR A 216 -14.84 25.00 -14.34
N TRP A 217 -13.54 24.82 -14.11
CA TRP A 217 -12.55 24.53 -15.14
C TRP A 217 -12.54 23.06 -15.59
N TYR A 218 -13.13 22.14 -14.81
CA TYR A 218 -13.12 20.72 -15.12
C TYR A 218 -14.14 20.40 -16.21
N LEU A 219 -13.66 19.86 -17.33
CA LEU A 219 -14.48 19.52 -18.49
C LEU A 219 -14.28 18.03 -18.82
N PRO A 220 -15.14 17.12 -18.30
CA PRO A 220 -15.03 15.69 -18.56
C PRO A 220 -15.26 15.39 -20.05
N ARG A 221 -14.34 14.63 -20.66
CA ARG A 221 -14.28 14.36 -22.11
C ARG A 221 -14.01 12.90 -22.46
N TYR A 222 -13.22 12.21 -21.65
CA TYR A 222 -12.73 10.86 -21.94
C TYR A 222 -12.90 9.97 -20.71
N ASP A 223 -13.48 8.79 -20.87
CA ASP A 223 -13.36 7.72 -19.88
C ASP A 223 -11.89 7.28 -19.70
N ALA A 224 -11.60 6.50 -18.67
CA ALA A 224 -10.23 6.12 -18.32
C ALA A 224 -9.50 5.36 -19.45
N VAL A 225 -10.21 4.51 -20.20
CA VAL A 225 -9.65 3.70 -21.29
C VAL A 225 -9.32 4.59 -22.49
N THR A 226 -10.30 5.39 -22.93
CA THR A 226 -10.15 6.36 -24.03
C THR A 226 -9.09 7.42 -23.72
N PHE A 227 -8.90 7.77 -22.45
CA PHE A 227 -7.85 8.68 -22.01
C PHE A 227 -6.46 8.04 -22.16
N ALA A 228 -6.27 6.80 -21.68
CA ALA A 228 -4.98 6.10 -21.73
C ALA A 228 -4.42 5.98 -23.16
N GLU A 229 -5.29 5.74 -24.17
CA GLU A 229 -4.91 5.74 -25.59
C GLU A 229 -4.31 7.07 -26.10
N LYS A 230 -4.50 8.17 -25.36
CA LYS A 230 -4.19 9.55 -25.75
C LYS A 230 -3.28 10.27 -24.76
N GLU A 231 -3.06 9.71 -23.58
CA GLU A 231 -2.28 10.29 -22.48
C GLU A 231 -0.93 10.84 -22.97
N ASP A 232 -0.22 10.04 -23.77
CA ASP A 232 1.09 10.41 -24.32
C ASP A 232 1.09 11.63 -25.24
N GLN A 233 -0.06 11.95 -25.86
CA GLN A 233 -0.27 13.07 -26.78
C GLN A 233 -0.87 14.31 -26.10
N LEU A 234 -1.56 14.11 -24.97
CA LEU A 234 -2.22 15.17 -24.19
C LEU A 234 -1.27 15.78 -23.16
N MET A 235 -0.50 14.94 -22.45
CA MET A 235 0.35 15.36 -21.34
C MET A 235 1.71 15.89 -21.78
N SER A 236 2.16 16.94 -21.10
CA SER A 236 3.52 17.47 -21.20
C SER A 236 4.55 16.58 -20.50
N ASP A 237 5.83 16.75 -20.84
CA ASP A 237 6.93 16.02 -20.19
C ASP A 237 7.04 16.32 -18.68
N ILE A 238 6.72 17.57 -18.26
CA ILE A 238 6.67 17.97 -16.84
C ILE A 238 5.59 17.19 -16.09
N GLU A 239 4.39 17.11 -16.67
CA GLU A 239 3.27 16.35 -16.09
C GLU A 239 3.62 14.86 -15.94
N LYS A 240 4.20 14.25 -16.96
CA LYS A 240 4.63 12.84 -16.93
C LYS A 240 5.71 12.60 -15.87
N GLU A 241 6.65 13.52 -15.67
CA GLU A 241 7.70 13.38 -14.65
C GLU A 241 7.13 13.56 -13.23
N ASN A 242 6.25 14.54 -13.03
CA ASN A 242 5.55 14.75 -11.77
C ASN A 242 4.66 13.56 -11.39
N ILE A 243 3.96 12.93 -12.35
CA ILE A 243 3.18 11.71 -12.10
C ILE A 243 4.09 10.58 -11.60
N LYS A 244 5.25 10.34 -12.24
CA LYS A 244 6.21 9.32 -11.78
C LYS A 244 6.68 9.60 -10.36
N LEU A 245 7.02 10.85 -10.05
CA LEU A 245 7.51 11.22 -8.72
C LEU A 245 6.45 10.99 -7.63
N ILE A 246 5.21 11.43 -7.87
CA ILE A 246 4.10 11.21 -6.93
C ILE A 246 3.81 9.71 -6.76
N VAL A 247 3.75 8.95 -7.87
CA VAL A 247 3.54 7.49 -7.84
C VAL A 247 4.67 6.78 -7.09
N GLN A 248 5.92 7.21 -7.26
CA GLN A 248 7.06 6.66 -6.53
C GLN A 248 6.99 7.00 -5.03
N ASN A 249 6.55 8.21 -4.66
CA ASN A 249 6.36 8.61 -3.27
C ASN A 249 5.25 7.80 -2.59
N GLU A 250 4.09 7.66 -3.24
CA GLU A 250 2.99 6.80 -2.76
C GLU A 250 3.43 5.34 -2.61
N ILE A 251 4.22 4.82 -3.55
CA ILE A 251 4.80 3.47 -3.49
C ILE A 251 5.76 3.33 -2.31
N ASN A 252 6.65 4.31 -2.09
CA ASN A 252 7.63 4.28 -1.00
C ASN A 252 6.96 4.35 0.38
N ARG A 253 5.78 4.97 0.47
CA ARG A 253 4.99 5.13 1.70
C ARG A 253 3.89 4.06 1.89
N GLY A 254 3.84 3.04 1.02
CA GLY A 254 2.84 1.97 1.10
C GLY A 254 1.41 2.36 0.67
N TYR A 255 1.23 3.58 0.14
CA TYR A 255 -0.07 4.11 -0.29
C TYR A 255 -0.53 3.53 -1.64
N ARG A 256 0.39 2.95 -2.42
CA ARG A 256 0.15 2.28 -3.71
C ARG A 256 1.03 1.02 -3.81
N LYS A 257 0.45 -0.11 -4.21
CA LYS A 257 1.21 -1.35 -4.51
C LYS A 257 2.10 -1.10 -5.74
N LYS A 258 3.32 -1.67 -5.80
CA LYS A 258 4.13 -1.60 -7.03
C LYS A 258 3.51 -2.50 -8.12
N PRO A 259 3.57 -2.11 -9.41
CA PRO A 259 3.13 -2.98 -10.49
C PRO A 259 3.75 -4.38 -10.42
N GLY A 260 2.92 -5.41 -10.57
CA GLY A 260 3.34 -6.82 -10.53
C GLY A 260 3.63 -7.39 -9.13
N GLN A 261 3.25 -6.69 -8.04
CA GLN A 261 3.28 -7.27 -6.69
C GLN A 261 1.89 -7.77 -6.26
N GLU A 262 1.80 -9.08 -6.00
CA GLU A 262 0.59 -9.74 -5.49
C GLU A 262 0.67 -9.88 -3.96
N TYR A 263 0.13 -8.88 -3.24
CA TYR A 263 -0.10 -8.96 -1.79
C TYR A 263 -1.28 -8.10 -1.36
N GLU A 264 -1.92 -8.48 -0.25
CA GLU A 264 -2.87 -7.63 0.48
C GLU A 264 -2.26 -7.02 1.74
N LEU A 265 -2.80 -5.88 2.16
CA LEU A 265 -2.47 -5.23 3.43
C LEU A 265 -3.65 -5.37 4.39
N PRO A 266 -3.43 -5.49 5.71
CA PRO A 266 -4.48 -5.28 6.69
C PRO A 266 -5.10 -3.90 6.58
N VAL A 267 -6.41 -3.84 6.76
CA VAL A 267 -7.19 -2.59 6.68
C VAL A 267 -7.58 -2.17 8.09
N ALA A 268 -7.20 -0.97 8.52
CA ALA A 268 -7.65 -0.41 9.79
C ALA A 268 -9.15 -0.08 9.72
N ILE A 269 -9.92 -0.47 10.74
CA ILE A 269 -11.38 -0.28 10.79
C ILE A 269 -11.82 0.70 11.88
N VAL A 270 -12.94 1.37 11.63
CA VAL A 270 -13.61 2.25 12.59
C VAL A 270 -14.30 1.41 13.66
N SER A 271 -14.14 1.78 14.93
CA SER A 271 -14.82 1.11 16.05
C SER A 271 -16.35 1.24 15.92
N GLY A 272 -17.07 0.12 15.97
CA GLY A 272 -18.50 0.01 15.70
C GLY A 272 -18.85 -0.57 14.32
N SER A 273 -17.86 -0.81 13.45
CA SER A 273 -18.06 -1.40 12.12
C SER A 273 -18.55 -2.85 12.17
N TRP A 274 -19.30 -3.24 11.14
CA TRP A 274 -19.92 -4.55 10.98
C TRP A 274 -19.23 -5.37 9.90
N HIS A 275 -18.63 -6.51 10.25
CA HIS A 275 -17.92 -7.38 9.29
C HIS A 275 -18.29 -8.84 9.51
N ASP A 276 -18.32 -9.63 8.43
CA ASP A 276 -18.42 -11.08 8.48
C ASP A 276 -17.05 -11.65 8.87
N LEU A 277 -16.95 -12.16 10.11
CA LEU A 277 -15.68 -12.63 10.65
C LEU A 277 -15.44 -14.13 10.47
N ASP A 278 -16.50 -14.96 10.49
CA ASP A 278 -16.38 -16.41 10.41
C ASP A 278 -16.84 -17.04 9.08
N GLY A 279 -17.32 -16.22 8.15
CA GLY A 279 -17.64 -16.58 6.77
C GLY A 279 -19.03 -17.18 6.58
N ASP A 280 -19.95 -16.97 7.53
CA ASP A 280 -21.32 -17.50 7.46
C ASP A 280 -22.32 -16.59 6.71
N GLY A 281 -21.89 -15.38 6.32
CA GLY A 281 -22.70 -14.38 5.61
C GLY A 281 -23.47 -13.42 6.53
N ILE A 282 -23.43 -13.63 7.85
CA ILE A 282 -23.85 -12.66 8.86
C ILE A 282 -22.66 -11.73 9.15
N LYS A 283 -22.95 -10.50 9.59
CA LYS A 283 -21.92 -9.54 10.03
C LYS A 283 -22.05 -9.33 11.52
N GLU A 284 -20.93 -9.39 12.23
CA GLU A 284 -20.81 -9.10 13.65
C GLU A 284 -20.48 -7.63 13.86
N LYS A 285 -20.98 -7.02 14.94
CA LYS A 285 -20.57 -5.67 15.34
C LYS A 285 -19.26 -5.74 16.11
N ILE A 286 -18.24 -5.03 15.63
CA ILE A 286 -16.91 -4.98 16.24
C ILE A 286 -16.73 -3.65 16.94
N GLN A 287 -16.46 -3.66 18.24
CA GLN A 287 -16.09 -2.47 19.00
C GLN A 287 -14.68 -2.64 19.56
N PHE A 288 -13.84 -1.63 19.33
CA PHE A 288 -12.48 -1.53 19.85
C PHE A 288 -12.34 -0.32 20.77
N GLN A 289 -11.54 -0.50 21.83
CA GLN A 289 -11.07 0.54 22.74
C GLN A 289 -9.62 0.22 23.12
N SER A 290 -8.79 1.24 23.21
CA SER A 290 -7.39 1.19 23.66
C SER A 290 -7.12 2.31 24.67
N GLY A 291 -6.07 2.17 25.48
CA GLY A 291 -5.75 3.09 26.57
C GLY A 291 -6.50 2.74 27.85
N ASP A 292 -6.97 3.74 28.60
CA ASP A 292 -7.62 3.51 29.89
C ASP A 292 -8.98 2.79 29.72
N THR A 293 -8.96 1.49 29.95
CA THR A 293 -10.15 0.63 29.98
C THR A 293 -10.78 0.53 31.37
N SER A 294 -10.32 1.33 32.35
CA SER A 294 -10.81 1.33 33.73
C SER A 294 -11.77 2.52 34.01
N GLU A 295 -12.67 2.36 34.97
CA GLU A 295 -13.44 3.48 35.54
C GLU A 295 -12.67 4.19 36.70
N SER A 296 -11.34 4.11 36.73
CA SER A 296 -10.53 4.50 37.90
C SER A 296 -9.54 5.62 37.60
N ASP A 297 -9.20 6.44 38.62
CA ASP A 297 -8.23 7.55 38.50
C ASP A 297 -6.76 7.09 38.30
N ILE A 298 -6.51 5.84 37.90
CA ILE A 298 -5.17 5.28 37.66
C ILE A 298 -5.11 4.86 36.20
N HIS A 299 -4.31 5.59 35.40
CA HIS A 299 -4.07 5.25 34.00
C HIS A 299 -3.58 3.81 33.85
N TYR A 300 -4.44 2.97 33.28
CA TYR A 300 -4.12 1.60 32.90
C TYR A 300 -3.88 1.55 31.40
N CYS A 301 -2.73 1.03 30.96
CA CYS A 301 -2.58 0.64 29.56
C CYS A 301 -3.40 -0.62 29.31
N GLY A 302 -3.96 -0.75 28.12
CA GLY A 302 -4.75 -1.91 27.77
C GLY A 302 -5.62 -1.70 26.55
N TYR A 303 -6.36 -2.75 26.22
CA TYR A 303 -7.33 -2.73 25.13
C TYR A 303 -8.46 -3.72 25.36
N ARG A 304 -9.55 -3.48 24.63
CA ARG A 304 -10.75 -4.30 24.64
C ARG A 304 -11.28 -4.43 23.23
N ILE A 305 -11.47 -5.68 22.77
CA ILE A 305 -12.23 -6.00 21.57
C ILE A 305 -13.52 -6.67 22.01
N GLN A 306 -14.65 -6.15 21.55
CA GLN A 306 -15.95 -6.78 21.64
C GLN A 306 -16.44 -7.12 20.23
N VAL A 307 -16.88 -8.36 20.06
CA VAL A 307 -17.55 -8.86 18.85
C VAL A 307 -18.92 -9.38 19.30
N ASP A 308 -19.97 -8.66 18.94
CA ASP A 308 -21.32 -8.80 19.48
C ASP A 308 -21.36 -8.86 21.03
N SER A 309 -21.46 -10.07 21.60
CA SER A 309 -21.49 -10.33 23.04
C SER A 309 -20.21 -10.96 23.59
N SER A 310 -19.28 -11.35 22.72
CA SER A 310 -17.99 -11.94 23.10
C SER A 310 -16.95 -10.84 23.25
N ILE A 311 -16.15 -10.92 24.31
CA ILE A 311 -15.17 -9.89 24.66
C ILE A 311 -13.80 -10.55 24.91
N VAL A 312 -12.74 -9.88 24.46
CA VAL A 312 -11.35 -10.11 24.89
C VAL A 312 -10.72 -8.79 25.30
N SER A 313 -9.75 -8.84 26.19
CA SER A 313 -8.99 -7.67 26.66
C SER A 313 -7.55 -8.04 26.97
N GLY A 314 -6.65 -7.07 26.86
CA GLY A 314 -5.24 -7.17 27.27
C GLY A 314 -4.82 -5.94 28.09
N GLU A 315 -3.71 -6.07 28.82
CA GLU A 315 -3.13 -5.04 29.69
C GLU A 315 -1.92 -4.33 29.05
N ASP A 316 -1.58 -4.69 27.81
CA ASP A 316 -0.45 -4.12 27.06
C ASP A 316 -0.81 -2.76 26.45
N ASP A 317 0.18 -1.89 26.24
CA ASP A 317 -0.01 -0.70 25.40
C ASP A 317 -0.09 -1.10 23.91
N VAL A 318 -1.02 -0.48 23.19
CA VAL A 318 -1.34 -0.82 21.80
C VAL A 318 -1.59 0.44 20.98
N TYR A 319 -1.48 0.32 19.66
CA TYR A 319 -1.91 1.38 18.77
C TYR A 319 -3.44 1.51 18.76
N SER A 320 -3.92 2.74 18.56
CA SER A 320 -5.35 3.09 18.64
C SER A 320 -6.24 2.49 17.54
N TRP A 321 -5.70 1.68 16.65
CA TRP A 321 -6.40 1.12 15.50
C TRP A 321 -6.45 -0.40 15.54
N LEU A 322 -7.65 -0.95 15.38
CA LEU A 322 -7.88 -2.36 15.10
C LEU A 322 -7.85 -2.57 13.59
N TYR A 323 -7.18 -3.63 13.13
CA TYR A 323 -7.09 -3.97 11.71
C TYR A 323 -7.89 -5.24 11.41
N ILE A 324 -8.35 -5.39 10.17
CA ILE A 324 -8.87 -6.63 9.63
C ILE A 324 -7.97 -7.19 8.53
N ALA A 325 -7.85 -8.51 8.47
CA ALA A 325 -7.09 -9.22 7.45
C ALA A 325 -7.75 -10.56 7.11
N ASN A 326 -7.83 -10.91 5.82
CA ASN A 326 -8.25 -12.24 5.40
C ASN A 326 -7.00 -13.08 5.09
N LEU A 327 -6.65 -14.00 5.99
CA LEU A 327 -5.53 -14.92 5.76
C LEU A 327 -5.98 -16.15 5.00
N ALA A 328 -5.43 -16.35 3.80
CA ALA A 328 -5.63 -17.53 2.96
C ALA A 328 -7.12 -17.89 2.66
N GLY A 329 -8.00 -16.90 2.67
CA GLY A 329 -9.28 -16.95 1.94
C GLY A 329 -10.45 -17.65 2.64
N LYS A 330 -10.47 -17.78 3.98
CA LYS A 330 -11.61 -18.38 4.70
C LYS A 330 -12.03 -17.77 6.04
N GLN A 331 -11.25 -16.87 6.62
CA GLN A 331 -11.65 -16.22 7.88
C GLN A 331 -11.07 -14.81 7.97
N THR A 332 -11.91 -13.84 8.32
CA THR A 332 -11.44 -12.49 8.63
C THR A 332 -10.92 -12.47 10.06
N GLN A 333 -9.67 -12.08 10.23
CA GLN A 333 -9.00 -11.99 11.52
C GLN A 333 -8.85 -10.52 11.93
N LEU A 334 -9.01 -10.25 13.22
CA LEU A 334 -8.77 -8.92 13.81
C LEU A 334 -7.33 -8.87 14.31
N LEU A 335 -6.56 -7.85 13.92
CA LEU A 335 -5.15 -7.69 14.30
C LEU A 335 -4.98 -6.47 15.19
N VAL A 336 -4.34 -6.67 16.34
CA VAL A 336 -3.91 -5.62 17.27
C VAL A 336 -2.41 -5.45 17.14
N GLY A 337 -1.95 -4.22 16.89
CA GLY A 337 -0.54 -3.86 17.00
C GLY A 337 -0.23 -3.41 18.43
N HIS A 338 0.69 -4.10 19.09
CA HIS A 338 1.21 -3.74 20.41
C HIS A 338 2.39 -2.78 20.25
N ARG A 339 2.49 -1.83 21.18
CA ARG A 339 3.65 -0.95 21.31
C ARG A 339 4.65 -1.63 22.24
N VAL A 340 5.85 -1.88 21.73
CA VAL A 340 6.94 -2.49 22.50
C VAL A 340 8.11 -1.52 22.48
N ASP A 341 8.53 -1.05 23.65
CA ASP A 341 9.59 -0.04 23.78
C ASP A 341 10.92 -0.56 23.25
N GLY A 342 11.34 -0.09 22.07
CA GLY A 342 12.66 -0.35 21.50
C GLY A 342 12.83 -1.68 20.74
N ASP A 343 11.74 -2.42 20.51
CA ASP A 343 11.72 -3.68 19.74
C ASP A 343 10.78 -3.57 18.51
N ASP A 344 10.71 -4.63 17.71
CA ASP A 344 9.99 -4.77 16.43
C ASP A 344 8.46 -4.56 16.45
N GLY A 345 7.88 -4.17 17.58
CA GLY A 345 6.44 -4.26 17.82
C GLY A 345 5.95 -5.72 17.85
N TRP A 346 4.66 -5.90 18.12
CA TRP A 346 4.05 -7.23 18.12
C TRP A 346 2.62 -7.20 17.58
N ILE A 347 2.31 -8.12 16.67
CA ILE A 347 0.97 -8.34 16.13
C ILE A 347 0.31 -9.47 16.91
N THR A 348 -0.82 -9.20 17.55
CA THR A 348 -1.71 -10.25 18.07
C THR A 348 -2.94 -10.36 17.20
N ALA A 349 -3.21 -11.57 16.70
CA ALA A 349 -4.36 -11.86 15.87
C ALA A 349 -5.46 -12.58 16.63
N TYR A 350 -6.70 -12.21 16.32
CA TYR A 350 -7.91 -12.77 16.88
C TYR A 350 -8.81 -13.34 15.79
N SER A 351 -9.53 -14.41 16.12
CA SER A 351 -10.50 -15.06 15.26
C SER A 351 -11.82 -15.23 16.00
N TYR A 352 -12.93 -14.96 15.32
CA TYR A 352 -14.27 -15.22 15.82
C TYR A 352 -14.72 -16.60 15.34
N VAL A 353 -15.05 -17.52 16.25
CA VAL A 353 -15.47 -18.88 15.90
C VAL A 353 -16.52 -19.37 16.89
N ASN A 354 -17.67 -19.84 16.39
CA ASN A 354 -18.80 -20.31 17.21
C ASN A 354 -19.27 -19.26 18.22
N GLY A 355 -19.47 -18.02 17.77
CA GLY A 355 -19.94 -16.92 18.63
C GLY A 355 -18.93 -16.43 19.67
N LYS A 356 -17.63 -16.71 19.49
CA LYS A 356 -16.57 -16.35 20.43
C LYS A 356 -15.30 -15.85 19.75
N ILE A 357 -14.88 -14.64 20.10
CA ILE A 357 -13.54 -14.12 19.78
C ILE A 357 -12.48 -14.79 20.66
N LYS A 358 -11.37 -15.21 20.05
CA LYS A 358 -10.19 -15.79 20.72
C LYS A 358 -8.92 -15.39 20.00
N GLN A 359 -7.80 -15.31 20.74
CA GLN A 359 -6.48 -15.17 20.13
C GLN A 359 -6.18 -16.42 19.27
N ALA A 360 -5.66 -16.19 18.07
CA ALA A 360 -5.31 -17.22 17.10
C ALA A 360 -3.79 -17.43 17.01
N TRP A 361 -3.03 -16.34 16.90
CA TRP A 361 -1.58 -16.34 16.80
C TRP A 361 -1.01 -14.97 17.19
N GLY A 362 0.32 -14.86 17.27
CA GLY A 362 1.01 -13.58 17.31
C GLY A 362 2.43 -13.71 16.74
N ILE A 363 2.94 -12.63 16.16
CA ILE A 363 4.25 -12.52 15.49
C ILE A 363 4.80 -11.10 15.70
N PRO A 364 6.12 -10.86 15.55
CA PRO A 364 6.68 -9.51 15.57
C PRO A 364 6.15 -8.62 14.43
N GLY A 365 6.35 -7.31 14.54
CA GLY A 365 6.00 -6.33 13.51
C GLY A 365 4.77 -5.48 13.83
N PHE A 366 4.33 -4.72 12.83
CA PHE A 366 3.16 -3.82 12.90
C PHE A 366 2.12 -4.19 11.81
N PRO A 367 0.80 -4.18 12.10
CA PRO A 367 -0.21 -4.58 11.11
C PRO A 367 -0.24 -3.70 9.85
N GLY A 368 0.16 -2.43 9.93
CA GLY A 368 0.17 -1.53 8.77
C GLY A 368 1.19 -1.89 7.69
N ASP A 369 2.32 -2.50 8.08
CA ASP A 369 3.42 -2.87 7.17
C ASP A 369 3.37 -4.35 6.73
N MET A 370 2.39 -5.10 7.26
CA MET A 370 2.23 -6.52 7.02
C MET A 370 1.71 -6.80 5.60
N GLN A 371 2.34 -7.72 4.87
CA GLN A 371 1.95 -8.10 3.50
C GLN A 371 1.49 -9.56 3.43
N ILE A 372 0.23 -9.77 3.05
CA ILE A 372 -0.42 -11.07 2.95
C ILE A 372 -0.26 -11.58 1.51
N THR A 373 0.38 -12.73 1.32
CA THR A 373 0.65 -13.32 0.00
C THR A 373 0.15 -14.76 -0.06
N ALA A 374 0.12 -15.35 -1.26
CA ALA A 374 -0.13 -16.78 -1.44
C ALA A 374 0.93 -17.68 -0.74
N GLU A 375 2.14 -17.18 -0.49
CA GLU A 375 3.18 -17.90 0.26
C GLU A 375 2.97 -17.87 1.78
N GLY A 376 2.28 -16.85 2.29
CA GLY A 376 2.16 -16.58 3.72
C GLY A 376 2.14 -15.09 4.04
N VAL A 377 2.33 -14.77 5.33
CA VAL A 377 2.36 -13.40 5.84
C VAL A 377 3.80 -12.92 5.90
N TYR A 378 4.07 -11.72 5.38
CA TYR A 378 5.34 -11.06 5.56
C TYR A 378 5.23 -9.88 6.53
N THR A 379 6.26 -9.72 7.36
CA THR A 379 6.46 -8.61 8.31
C THR A 379 7.82 -7.95 8.05
N TYR A 380 8.02 -6.75 8.58
CA TYR A 380 9.31 -6.07 8.59
C TYR A 380 9.82 -6.00 10.03
N GLU A 381 11.04 -6.47 10.24
CA GLU A 381 11.68 -6.58 11.55
C GLU A 381 13.15 -6.15 11.44
N TYR A 382 13.69 -5.59 12.51
CA TYR A 382 15.08 -5.22 12.63
C TYR A 382 15.99 -6.44 12.38
N THR A 383 17.11 -6.19 11.71
CA THR A 383 18.17 -7.17 11.59
C THR A 383 19.04 -7.17 12.83
N ILE A 384 19.50 -8.36 13.21
CA ILE A 384 20.41 -8.53 14.35
C ILE A 384 21.80 -7.89 14.13
N HIS A 385 22.04 -7.36 12.94
CA HIS A 385 23.23 -6.65 12.47
C HIS A 385 22.80 -5.35 11.80
N LEU A 386 23.71 -4.36 11.75
CA LEU A 386 23.44 -3.04 11.17
C LEU A 386 22.24 -2.40 11.88
N GLN A 387 22.42 -2.04 13.15
CA GLN A 387 21.42 -1.38 14.02
C GLN A 387 20.47 -0.44 13.25
N CYS A 388 19.17 -0.51 13.56
CA CYS A 388 18.08 0.24 12.92
C CYS A 388 17.76 -0.14 11.46
N TRP A 389 18.42 -1.15 10.88
CA TRP A 389 18.03 -1.70 9.58
C TRP A 389 16.95 -2.75 9.75
N MET A 390 15.96 -2.76 8.86
CA MET A 390 14.89 -3.76 8.83
C MET A 390 15.05 -4.70 7.63
N THR A 391 14.47 -5.89 7.73
CA THR A 391 14.31 -6.82 6.62
C THR A 391 12.99 -7.58 6.70
N LYS A 392 12.63 -8.20 5.59
CA LYS A 392 11.33 -8.86 5.41
C LYS A 392 11.40 -10.30 5.92
N ARG A 393 10.62 -10.66 6.94
CA ARG A 393 10.44 -12.05 7.39
C ARG A 393 9.23 -12.68 6.72
N LEU A 394 9.25 -14.00 6.54
CA LEU A 394 8.10 -14.78 6.08
C LEU A 394 7.57 -15.64 7.23
N TYR A 395 6.28 -15.55 7.50
CA TYR A 395 5.54 -16.34 8.46
C TYR A 395 4.49 -17.21 7.74
N GLN A 396 4.37 -18.46 8.19
CA GLN A 396 3.45 -19.43 7.62
C GLN A 396 2.70 -20.17 8.72
N MET A 397 1.43 -20.52 8.45
CA MET A 397 0.63 -21.34 9.35
C MET A 397 1.10 -22.80 9.33
N LYS A 398 1.59 -23.29 10.47
CA LYS A 398 2.06 -24.66 10.71
C LYS A 398 1.39 -25.19 11.98
N ASP A 399 0.72 -26.34 11.91
CA ASP A 399 0.01 -26.99 13.04
C ASP A 399 -0.86 -26.06 13.91
N GLY A 400 -1.54 -25.08 13.27
CA GLY A 400 -2.42 -24.12 13.95
C GLY A 400 -1.71 -22.93 14.61
N LYS A 401 -0.41 -22.74 14.36
CA LYS A 401 0.39 -21.60 14.80
C LYS A 401 0.98 -20.86 13.61
N MET A 402 1.26 -19.57 13.79
CA MET A 402 2.06 -18.80 12.85
C MET A 402 3.53 -18.97 13.22
N GLU A 403 4.38 -19.43 12.29
CA GLU A 403 5.80 -19.71 12.53
C GLU A 403 6.67 -19.10 11.43
N GLU A 404 7.83 -18.52 11.79
CA GLU A 404 8.78 -18.01 10.79
C GLU A 404 9.23 -19.16 9.87
N THR A 405 9.46 -18.82 8.61
CA THR A 405 10.14 -19.67 7.62
C THR A 405 11.48 -19.02 7.32
N GLU A 406 12.49 -19.45 8.09
CA GLU A 406 13.87 -18.99 8.02
C GLU A 406 14.42 -19.07 6.59
N ARG A 407 15.20 -18.06 6.18
CA ARG A 407 15.85 -17.99 4.85
C ARG A 407 17.36 -18.04 4.98
N GLU A 408 18.03 -18.59 3.96
CA GLU A 408 19.51 -18.52 3.87
C GLU A 408 20.02 -17.10 3.54
N PHE A 409 19.14 -16.24 3.01
CA PHE A 409 19.44 -14.87 2.64
C PHE A 409 18.21 -13.98 2.78
N TYR A 410 18.40 -12.80 3.35
CA TYR A 410 17.42 -11.73 3.53
C TYR A 410 17.95 -10.48 2.83
N GLU A 411 17.15 -9.88 1.95
CA GLU A 411 17.57 -8.74 1.11
C GLU A 411 17.46 -7.40 1.84
N HIS A 412 18.28 -6.44 1.42
CA HIS A 412 18.28 -5.04 1.88
C HIS A 412 18.34 -4.09 0.67
N GLY A 413 19.48 -4.01 -0.01
CA GLY A 413 19.68 -3.20 -1.21
C GLY A 413 20.10 -1.75 -0.95
N ASN A 414 20.31 -1.35 0.31
CA ASN A 414 20.74 -0.02 0.70
C ASN A 414 22.18 0.28 0.23
N GLU A 415 22.44 1.54 -0.10
CA GLU A 415 23.78 2.04 -0.47
C GLU A 415 24.49 2.67 0.72
N VAL A 416 25.78 2.37 0.85
CA VAL A 416 26.69 2.99 1.83
C VAL A 416 28.02 3.33 1.15
N LYS A 417 28.81 4.20 1.77
CA LYS A 417 30.16 4.53 1.30
C LYS A 417 31.20 3.93 2.26
N ALA A 418 32.22 3.27 1.71
CA ALA A 418 33.32 2.72 2.50
C ALA A 418 34.27 3.82 3.02
N LEU A 419 34.49 3.86 4.33
CA LEU A 419 35.40 4.82 5.00
C LEU A 419 36.85 4.30 5.10
N ILE A 420 37.05 2.99 4.95
CA ILE A 420 38.35 2.31 4.95
C ILE A 420 38.47 1.39 3.75
N GLU A 421 39.65 0.82 3.52
CA GLU A 421 39.79 -0.35 2.64
C GLU A 421 39.16 -1.56 3.35
N ILE A 422 38.22 -2.24 2.69
CA ILE A 422 37.50 -3.39 3.23
C ILE A 422 37.89 -4.62 2.39
N PRO A 423 38.80 -5.49 2.87
CA PRO A 423 38.99 -6.80 2.28
C PRO A 423 37.72 -7.64 2.51
N THR A 424 37.42 -8.55 1.59
CA THR A 424 36.20 -9.37 1.66
C THR A 424 36.51 -10.85 1.45
N TYR A 425 35.59 -11.69 1.92
CA TYR A 425 35.61 -13.13 1.71
C TYR A 425 34.99 -13.47 0.35
N ASP A 426 35.53 -14.50 -0.32
CA ASP A 426 35.04 -15.00 -1.61
C ASP A 426 33.62 -15.60 -1.51
N LYS A 427 33.25 -16.08 -0.32
CA LYS A 427 31.94 -16.63 0.05
C LYS A 427 31.79 -16.66 1.58
N LYS A 428 30.57 -16.91 2.08
CA LYS A 428 30.32 -17.26 3.49
C LYS A 428 31.23 -18.43 3.91
N GLU A 429 31.88 -18.31 5.07
CA GLU A 429 32.88 -19.28 5.59
C GLU A 429 34.03 -19.58 4.60
N GLY A 430 34.33 -18.62 3.72
CA GLY A 430 35.35 -18.71 2.69
C GLY A 430 36.75 -18.28 3.14
N SER A 431 37.54 -17.77 2.20
CA SER A 431 38.84 -17.14 2.45
C SER A 431 38.80 -15.67 2.05
N LEU A 432 39.68 -14.86 2.65
CA LEU A 432 39.80 -13.41 2.41
C LEU A 432 40.47 -13.09 1.06
N ASN A 433 39.91 -13.66 -0.01
CA ASN A 433 40.33 -13.56 -1.41
C ASN A 433 39.23 -12.94 -2.30
N GLY A 434 38.22 -12.32 -1.68
CA GLY A 434 37.15 -11.61 -2.39
C GLY A 434 37.60 -10.25 -2.93
N PRO A 435 36.72 -9.53 -3.65
CA PRO A 435 37.01 -8.19 -4.15
C PRO A 435 37.30 -7.22 -3.01
N VAL A 436 38.40 -6.48 -3.10
CA VAL A 436 38.71 -5.41 -2.13
C VAL A 436 37.89 -4.17 -2.47
N ILE A 437 37.14 -3.69 -1.49
CA ILE A 437 36.43 -2.40 -1.56
C ILE A 437 37.42 -1.34 -1.12
N GLN A 438 37.58 -0.29 -1.91
CA GLN A 438 38.51 0.81 -1.64
C GLN A 438 37.81 1.91 -0.84
N THR A 439 38.57 2.73 -0.12
CA THR A 439 38.04 3.93 0.54
C THR A 439 37.33 4.85 -0.48
N GLU A 440 36.21 5.43 -0.05
CA GLU A 440 35.24 6.20 -0.87
C GLU A 440 34.47 5.39 -1.93
N ASP A 441 34.64 4.06 -2.07
CA ASP A 441 33.75 3.26 -2.94
C ASP A 441 32.31 3.29 -2.40
N ILE A 442 31.34 3.52 -3.29
CA ILE A 442 29.93 3.26 -3.01
C ILE A 442 29.65 1.77 -3.19
N VAL A 443 29.10 1.15 -2.15
CA VAL A 443 28.74 -0.27 -2.12
C VAL A 443 27.29 -0.47 -1.70
N VAL A 444 26.66 -1.46 -2.31
CA VAL A 444 25.32 -1.91 -1.94
C VAL A 444 25.48 -3.01 -0.88
N ILE A 445 24.86 -2.83 0.27
CA ILE A 445 24.63 -3.95 1.20
C ILE A 445 23.44 -4.72 0.66
N VAL A 446 23.72 -5.80 -0.08
CA VAL A 446 22.72 -6.56 -0.84
C VAL A 446 21.74 -7.26 0.10
N GLY A 447 22.24 -7.75 1.24
CA GLY A 447 21.50 -8.60 2.16
C GLY A 447 22.45 -9.38 3.06
N GLY A 448 21.91 -10.28 3.88
CA GLY A 448 22.70 -11.15 4.75
C GLY A 448 21.99 -12.43 5.14
N ASP A 449 22.66 -13.27 5.92
CA ASP A 449 22.10 -14.51 6.47
C ASP A 449 21.37 -14.35 7.82
N ASN A 450 21.24 -13.08 8.27
CA ASN A 450 20.73 -12.66 9.58
C ASN A 450 21.39 -13.42 10.75
N ARG A 451 22.68 -13.78 10.63
CA ARG A 451 23.44 -14.55 11.63
C ARG A 451 24.87 -14.08 11.81
N LYS A 452 25.65 -13.99 10.72
CA LYS A 452 27.10 -13.75 10.72
C LYS A 452 27.65 -13.10 9.46
N TRP A 453 26.90 -13.09 8.36
CA TRP A 453 27.44 -12.75 7.04
C TRP A 453 26.52 -11.77 6.31
N ILE A 454 27.07 -10.63 5.89
CA ILE A 454 26.43 -9.72 4.94
C ILE A 454 27.19 -9.72 3.60
N CYS A 455 26.43 -9.52 2.53
CA CYS A 455 26.88 -9.50 1.15
C CYS A 455 27.03 -8.05 0.67
N LEU A 456 28.23 -7.68 0.24
CA LEU A 456 28.55 -6.37 -0.30
C LEU A 456 28.73 -6.47 -1.82
N LYS A 457 28.18 -5.50 -2.55
CA LYS A 457 28.36 -5.38 -4.00
C LYS A 457 28.90 -4.00 -4.36
N LYS A 458 30.03 -3.95 -5.06
CA LYS A 458 30.59 -2.69 -5.58
C LYS A 458 29.62 -2.07 -6.58
N LYS A 459 29.15 -0.84 -6.36
CA LYS A 459 28.11 -0.21 -7.19
C LYS A 459 28.53 -0.09 -8.66
N VAL A 460 29.81 0.20 -8.92
CA VAL A 460 30.35 0.45 -10.27
C VAL A 460 30.72 -0.84 -11.01
N SER A 461 31.54 -1.73 -10.40
CA SER A 461 32.00 -2.96 -11.07
C SER A 461 31.01 -4.12 -10.97
N GLY A 462 30.06 -4.07 -10.03
CA GLY A 462 29.12 -5.15 -9.76
C GLY A 462 29.71 -6.37 -9.06
N GLU A 463 31.01 -6.33 -8.73
CA GLU A 463 31.72 -7.39 -8.00
C GLU A 463 31.15 -7.57 -6.59
N ILE A 464 31.10 -8.82 -6.14
CA ILE A 464 30.47 -9.22 -4.87
C ILE A 464 31.51 -9.83 -3.93
N GLY A 465 31.47 -9.44 -2.66
CA GLY A 465 32.26 -10.01 -1.58
C GLY A 465 31.43 -10.13 -0.30
N TRP A 466 31.89 -10.95 0.64
CA TRP A 466 31.22 -11.16 1.93
C TRP A 466 32.05 -10.57 3.07
N ILE A 467 31.40 -10.06 4.11
CA ILE A 467 32.05 -9.62 5.35
C ILE A 467 31.35 -10.25 6.56
N LYS A 468 32.13 -10.59 7.58
CA LYS A 468 31.61 -11.14 8.84
C LYS A 468 31.11 -10.00 9.74
N VAL A 469 30.02 -10.26 10.45
CA VAL A 469 29.36 -9.32 11.38
C VAL A 469 29.10 -9.99 12.73
N GLU A 470 29.08 -9.21 13.80
CA GLU A 470 28.94 -9.70 15.17
C GLU A 470 28.14 -8.70 16.02
N GLY A 471 27.02 -9.13 16.61
CA GLY A 471 26.06 -8.22 17.23
C GLY A 471 25.47 -7.19 16.24
N SER A 472 24.86 -6.14 16.79
CA SER A 472 24.14 -5.11 16.03
C SER A 472 25.04 -4.07 15.35
N ILE A 473 26.21 -3.78 15.94
CA ILE A 473 27.07 -2.67 15.49
C ILE A 473 28.49 -3.08 15.08
N TYR A 474 28.91 -4.33 15.23
CA TYR A 474 30.30 -4.71 14.89
C TYR A 474 30.41 -5.49 13.59
N ILE A 475 31.47 -5.18 12.85
CA ILE A 475 31.85 -5.87 11.63
C ILE A 475 33.33 -6.26 11.67
N GLN A 476 33.70 -7.26 10.89
CA GLN A 476 35.03 -7.86 10.90
C GLN A 476 35.57 -8.00 9.45
N PRO A 477 36.18 -6.94 8.88
CA PRO A 477 36.72 -6.94 7.52
C PRO A 477 37.81 -7.98 7.32
N ASP A 478 38.81 -8.01 8.21
CA ASP A 478 39.98 -8.87 8.18
C ASP A 478 40.06 -9.84 9.39
N GLY A 479 38.94 -9.94 10.13
CA GLY A 479 38.87 -10.61 11.44
C GLY A 479 39.09 -9.69 12.63
N THR A 480 39.52 -8.44 12.44
CA THR A 480 39.53 -7.40 13.47
C THR A 480 38.14 -6.83 13.66
N GLU A 481 37.67 -6.77 14.90
CA GLU A 481 36.38 -6.15 15.23
C GLU A 481 36.45 -4.62 15.15
N MET A 482 35.52 -4.02 14.41
CA MET A 482 35.37 -2.58 14.21
C MET A 482 33.90 -2.18 14.34
N GLN A 483 33.61 -0.94 14.77
CA GLN A 483 32.22 -0.46 14.68
C GLN A 483 31.84 -0.23 13.22
N ASN A 484 30.59 -0.56 12.88
CA ASN A 484 30.04 -0.41 11.53
C ASN A 484 30.16 1.04 11.02
N MET A 485 29.98 2.03 11.89
CA MET A 485 30.15 3.47 11.63
C MET A 485 31.60 3.88 11.32
N ASP A 486 32.61 3.15 11.80
CA ASP A 486 34.03 3.43 11.47
C ASP A 486 34.40 2.91 10.07
N VAL A 487 33.53 2.08 9.47
CA VAL A 487 33.76 1.41 8.18
C VAL A 487 32.80 1.89 7.09
N PHE A 488 31.58 2.30 7.44
CA PHE A 488 30.55 2.74 6.49
C PHE A 488 29.94 4.09 6.88
N GLU A 489 29.92 5.02 5.93
CA GLU A 489 29.07 6.22 5.95
C GLU A 489 27.74 5.93 5.23
N GLY A 490 26.63 6.49 5.73
CA GLY A 490 25.29 6.28 5.18
C GLY A 490 24.52 5.10 5.77
N LEU A 491 25.03 4.45 6.84
CA LEU A 491 24.22 3.54 7.65
C LEU A 491 23.07 4.32 8.30
N ASN A 492 21.84 3.81 8.17
CA ASN A 492 20.76 4.26 9.03
C ASN A 492 21.02 3.78 10.47
N ILE A 493 21.42 4.68 11.37
CA ILE A 493 21.78 4.37 12.77
C ILE A 493 20.85 5.02 13.81
N PHE A 494 19.87 5.80 13.34
CA PHE A 494 18.81 6.40 14.14
C PHE A 494 17.49 5.99 13.50
N GLY A 495 16.74 5.13 14.19
CA GLY A 495 15.42 4.66 13.74
C GLY A 495 14.37 5.76 13.73
#